data_AF-A0A0L7KJ23-F1
#
_entry.id   AF-A0A0L7KJ23-F1
#
_cell.length_a   1.000
_cell.length_b   1.000
_cell.length_c   1.000
_cell.angle_alpha   90.00
_cell.angle_beta   90.00
_cell.angle_gamma   90.00
#
_symmetry.space_group_name_H-M   'P 1'
#
loop_
_entity.id
_entity.type
_entity.pdbx_description
1 polymer ?
#
loop_
_entity_poly.entity_id
_entity_poly.type
_entity_poly.pdbx_seq_one_letter_code
_entity_poly.pdbx_strand_id
1 'polypeptide(L)'
;MELLNQENDGFLEDMSDSINKQIKELENVPSKDIIRNIWFKVHCNERNKFHSLIYSIRKIHDKYFSDTNKNEELGKKVWNKCCAIITEELLKLDSIQNSQFHNLMQQETVTLQEFEDFVKFSVNGYKNTKKETKKICIKKLKKALNQRL
;
A
#
# COMPACT_ATOMS: atom_id res chain seq x y z
N MET A 1 2.22 20.61 -26.61
CA MET A 1 1.28 19.47 -26.76
C MET A 1 1.17 18.83 -25.38
N GLU A 2 0.49 19.53 -24.48
CA GLU A 2 0.10 19.03 -23.17
C GLU A 2 -1.14 18.18 -23.38
N LEU A 3 -1.10 16.93 -22.90
CA LEU A 3 -2.21 16.02 -22.59
C LEU A 3 -1.68 14.60 -22.65
N LEU A 4 -1.12 14.12 -21.55
CA LEU A 4 -1.10 12.69 -21.27
C LEU A 4 -1.59 12.46 -19.84
N ASN A 5 -2.91 12.44 -19.78
CA ASN A 5 -3.70 11.43 -19.10
C ASN A 5 -3.50 11.32 -17.59
N GLN A 6 -4.42 11.99 -16.91
CA GLN A 6 -5.08 11.49 -15.70
C GLN A 6 -5.03 9.95 -15.69
N GLU A 7 -4.22 9.41 -14.79
CA GLU A 7 -4.25 8.01 -14.41
C GLU A 7 -5.62 7.76 -13.81
N ASN A 8 -6.56 7.33 -14.66
CA ASN A 8 -7.85 6.84 -14.22
C ASN A 8 -7.59 5.48 -13.56
N ASP A 9 -7.12 5.53 -12.31
CA ASP A 9 -7.00 4.41 -11.38
C ASP A 9 -8.43 3.94 -11.09
N GLY A 10 -8.98 3.12 -11.99
CA GLY A 10 -10.21 2.40 -11.71
C GLY A 10 -9.95 1.38 -10.61
N PHE A 11 -9.98 1.78 -9.34
CA PHE A 11 -10.08 0.88 -8.18
C PHE A 11 -10.36 1.69 -6.89
N LEU A 12 -11.65 1.87 -6.58
CA LEU A 12 -12.20 2.50 -5.35
C LEU A 12 -11.81 3.97 -5.13
N GLU A 13 -12.80 4.83 -4.91
CA GLU A 13 -12.62 6.26 -4.63
C GLU A 13 -11.70 6.46 -3.41
N ASP A 14 -10.72 7.37 -3.50
CA ASP A 14 -9.84 7.70 -2.38
C ASP A 14 -10.67 8.33 -1.25
N MET A 15 -10.86 7.58 -0.17
CA MET A 15 -11.70 8.02 0.95
C MET A 15 -10.95 8.93 1.94
N SER A 16 -9.71 9.33 1.63
CA SER A 16 -8.86 10.10 2.55
C SER A 16 -9.54 11.36 3.10
N ASP A 17 -10.25 12.13 2.28
CA ASP A 17 -10.89 13.37 2.75
C ASP A 17 -12.05 13.08 3.72
N SER A 18 -12.86 12.06 3.44
CA SER A 18 -13.95 11.63 4.31
C SER A 18 -13.45 11.08 5.65
N ILE A 19 -12.35 10.33 5.62
CA ILE A 19 -11.70 9.79 6.82
C ILE A 19 -11.08 10.92 7.65
N ASN A 20 -10.36 11.83 7.02
CA ASN A 20 -9.74 12.98 7.69
C ASN A 20 -10.79 13.88 8.34
N LYS A 21 -11.95 14.06 7.71
CA LYS A 21 -13.08 14.78 8.29
C LYS A 21 -13.61 14.07 9.54
N GLN A 22 -13.86 12.77 9.46
CA GLN A 22 -14.33 11.98 10.60
C GLN A 22 -13.37 12.04 11.80
N ILE A 23 -12.06 12.04 11.56
CA ILE A 23 -11.04 12.14 12.62
C ILE A 23 -11.10 13.52 13.30
N LYS A 24 -11.20 14.61 12.52
CA LYS A 24 -11.25 15.98 13.05
C LYS A 24 -12.52 16.29 13.85
N GLU A 25 -13.58 15.53 13.62
CA GLU A 25 -14.87 15.67 14.31
C GLU A 25 -14.95 14.82 15.59
N LEU A 26 -13.89 14.08 15.94
CA LEU A 26 -13.85 13.28 17.16
C LEU A 26 -13.77 14.16 18.42
N GLU A 27 -14.39 13.65 19.49
CA GLU A 27 -14.16 14.15 20.84
C GLU A 27 -12.70 13.90 21.27
N ASN A 28 -12.21 14.64 22.26
CA ASN A 28 -10.84 14.49 22.77
C ASN A 28 -10.54 13.08 23.30
N VAL A 29 -11.55 12.37 23.79
CA VAL A 29 -11.44 10.97 24.24
C VAL A 29 -12.52 10.16 23.53
N PRO A 30 -12.29 9.74 22.27
CA PRO A 30 -13.28 9.03 21.50
C PRO A 30 -13.51 7.62 22.05
N SER A 31 -14.72 7.08 21.84
CA SER A 31 -15.02 5.71 22.23
C SER A 31 -14.19 4.70 21.43
N LYS A 32 -13.85 3.58 22.07
CA LYS A 32 -13.09 2.49 21.45
C LYS A 32 -13.73 1.94 20.17
N ASP A 33 -15.05 1.98 20.06
CA ASP A 33 -15.77 1.51 18.87
C ASP A 33 -15.66 2.49 17.70
N ILE A 34 -15.67 3.80 17.96
CA ILE A 34 -15.43 4.81 16.93
C ILE A 34 -13.99 4.70 16.41
N ILE A 35 -13.01 4.54 17.32
CA ILE A 35 -11.61 4.31 16.96
C ILE A 35 -11.46 3.10 16.02
N ARG A 36 -12.08 1.95 16.37
CA ARG A 36 -12.06 0.74 15.53
C ARG A 36 -12.65 0.97 14.16
N ASN A 37 -13.80 1.64 14.09
CA ASN A 37 -14.49 1.92 12.83
C ASN A 37 -13.65 2.80 11.91
N ILE A 38 -13.06 3.87 12.44
CA ILE A 38 -12.20 4.76 11.65
C ILE A 38 -10.92 4.05 11.23
N TRP A 39 -10.28 3.32 12.15
CA TRP A 39 -9.09 2.54 11.81
C TRP A 39 -9.35 1.55 10.68
N PHE A 40 -10.47 0.81 10.73
CA PHE A 40 -10.82 -0.13 9.66
C PHE A 40 -10.96 0.57 8.30
N LYS A 41 -11.56 1.77 8.27
CA LYS A 41 -11.66 2.59 7.04
C LYS A 41 -10.28 3.03 6.53
N VAL A 42 -9.41 3.53 7.43
CA VAL A 42 -8.02 3.90 7.10
C VAL A 42 -7.29 2.70 6.51
N HIS A 43 -7.30 1.57 7.21
CA HIS A 43 -6.61 0.34 6.83
C HIS A 43 -7.07 -0.16 5.45
N CYS A 44 -8.38 -0.24 5.22
CA CYS A 44 -8.94 -0.64 3.93
C CYS A 44 -8.54 0.33 2.80
N ASN A 45 -8.63 1.65 3.03
CA ASN A 45 -8.27 2.66 2.04
C ASN A 45 -6.79 2.52 1.63
N GLU A 46 -5.89 2.38 2.61
CA GLU A 46 -4.46 2.29 2.33
C GLU A 46 -4.06 0.94 1.71
N ARG A 47 -4.71 -0.17 2.07
CA ARG A 47 -4.54 -1.45 1.36
C ARG A 47 -4.98 -1.38 -0.10
N ASN A 48 -6.08 -0.68 -0.40
CA ASN A 48 -6.52 -0.47 -1.78
C ASN A 48 -5.49 0.35 -2.58
N LYS A 49 -4.96 1.42 -1.99
CA LYS A 49 -3.84 2.17 -2.58
C LYS A 49 -2.59 1.32 -2.74
N PHE A 50 -2.36 0.34 -1.87
CA PHE A 50 -1.26 -0.61 -2.01
C PHE A 50 -1.48 -1.56 -3.19
N HIS A 51 -2.72 -2.02 -3.45
CA HIS A 51 -3.01 -2.85 -4.63
C HIS A 51 -2.69 -2.16 -5.96
N SER A 52 -2.81 -0.82 -6.05
CA SER A 52 -2.40 -0.08 -7.25
C SER A 52 -0.90 -0.21 -7.58
N LEU A 53 -0.08 -0.59 -6.59
CA LEU A 53 1.33 -0.93 -6.79
C LEU A 53 1.50 -2.09 -7.79
N ILE A 54 0.68 -3.14 -7.67
CA ILE A 54 0.76 -4.36 -8.50
C ILE A 54 0.61 -3.97 -9.97
N TYR A 55 -0.41 -3.18 -10.29
CA TYR A 55 -0.64 -2.69 -11.66
C TYR A 55 0.53 -1.86 -12.16
N SER A 56 1.09 -0.97 -11.34
CA SER A 56 2.22 -0.13 -11.75
C SER A 56 3.48 -0.95 -12.06
N ILE A 57 3.74 -2.02 -11.30
CA ILE A 57 4.86 -2.93 -11.55
C ILE A 57 4.56 -3.81 -12.75
N ARG A 58 3.31 -4.24 -12.93
CA ARG A 58 2.87 -5.06 -14.07
C ARG A 58 3.09 -4.34 -15.40
N LYS A 59 2.74 -3.05 -15.50
CA LYS A 59 3.02 -2.24 -16.69
C LYS A 59 4.51 -2.22 -17.06
N ILE A 60 5.39 -2.13 -16.06
CA ILE A 60 6.85 -2.14 -16.28
C ILE A 60 7.32 -3.53 -16.72
N HIS A 61 6.82 -4.58 -16.07
CA HIS A 61 7.08 -5.97 -16.46
C HIS A 61 6.70 -6.20 -17.92
N ASP A 62 5.47 -5.85 -18.31
CA ASP A 62 4.96 -6.08 -19.66
C ASP A 62 5.77 -5.28 -20.68
N LYS A 63 6.23 -4.07 -20.34
CA LYS A 63 7.18 -3.31 -21.19
C LYS A 63 8.53 -4.02 -21.41
N TYR A 64 9.04 -4.76 -20.42
CA TYR A 64 10.35 -5.42 -20.52
C TYR A 64 10.29 -6.82 -21.15
N PHE A 65 9.15 -7.49 -21.05
CA PHE A 65 9.01 -8.91 -21.41
C PHE A 65 7.94 -9.17 -22.48
N SER A 66 7.34 -8.15 -23.10
CA SER A 66 6.34 -8.28 -24.18
C SER A 66 6.91 -8.81 -25.49
N ASP A 67 8.19 -8.53 -25.80
CA ASP A 67 8.79 -8.96 -27.06
C ASP A 67 9.46 -10.34 -26.92
N THR A 68 8.90 -11.32 -27.63
CA THR A 68 9.38 -12.69 -27.96
C THR A 68 9.02 -13.83 -26.99
N ASN A 69 8.57 -14.97 -27.58
CA ASN A 69 8.31 -16.26 -26.91
C ASN A 69 9.50 -16.78 -26.07
N LYS A 70 10.72 -16.33 -26.33
CA LYS A 70 11.92 -16.72 -25.57
C LYS A 70 11.97 -16.10 -24.16
N ASN A 71 11.16 -15.09 -23.86
CA ASN A 71 11.20 -14.38 -22.57
C ASN A 71 10.03 -14.69 -21.65
N GLU A 72 9.08 -15.51 -22.09
CA GLU A 72 7.85 -15.77 -21.34
C GLU A 72 8.14 -16.44 -20.00
N GLU A 73 9.02 -17.45 -19.98
CA GLU A 73 9.37 -18.18 -18.75
C GLU A 73 10.15 -17.30 -17.77
N LEU A 74 11.14 -16.53 -18.25
CA LEU A 74 11.92 -15.61 -17.43
C LEU A 74 11.04 -14.48 -16.87
N GLY A 75 10.18 -13.90 -17.71
CA GLY A 75 9.18 -12.89 -17.35
C GLY A 75 8.25 -13.41 -16.26
N LYS A 76 7.62 -14.57 -16.48
CA LYS A 76 6.75 -15.24 -15.50
C LYS A 76 7.48 -15.48 -14.17
N LYS A 77 8.72 -15.97 -14.21
CA LYS A 77 9.53 -16.22 -13.01
C LYS A 77 9.82 -14.95 -12.23
N VAL A 78 10.21 -13.85 -12.89
CA VAL A 78 10.49 -12.59 -12.20
C VAL A 78 9.22 -11.93 -11.70
N TRP A 79 8.11 -12.02 -12.46
CA TRP A 79 6.80 -11.54 -12.05
C TRP A 79 6.33 -12.23 -10.77
N ASN A 80 6.37 -13.57 -10.73
CA ASN A 80 5.99 -14.33 -9.53
C ASN A 80 6.81 -13.94 -8.30
N LYS A 81 8.11 -13.67 -8.48
CA LYS A 81 8.97 -13.15 -7.40
C LYS A 81 8.53 -11.77 -6.95
N CYS A 82 8.19 -10.87 -7.87
CA CYS A 82 7.67 -9.55 -7.50
C CYS A 82 6.34 -9.67 -6.75
N CYS A 83 5.40 -10.52 -7.19
CA CYS A 83 4.16 -10.78 -6.45
C CYS A 83 4.44 -11.28 -5.03
N ALA A 84 5.34 -12.26 -4.88
CA ALA A 84 5.70 -12.78 -3.56
C ALA A 84 6.27 -11.67 -2.65
N ILE A 85 7.17 -10.83 -3.16
CA ILE A 85 7.72 -9.69 -2.40
C ILE A 85 6.62 -8.71 -2.01
N ILE A 86 5.72 -8.35 -2.93
CA ILE A 86 4.61 -7.42 -2.65
C ILE A 86 3.72 -7.97 -1.53
N THR A 87 3.34 -9.25 -1.61
CA THR A 87 2.53 -9.91 -0.59
C THR A 87 3.24 -9.98 0.75
N GLU A 88 4.51 -10.37 0.76
CA GLU A 88 5.30 -10.48 2.00
C GLU A 88 5.45 -9.13 2.69
N GLU A 89 5.79 -8.07 1.97
CA GLU A 89 5.95 -6.73 2.53
C GLU A 89 4.61 -6.15 3.04
N LEU A 90 3.49 -6.45 2.36
CA LEU A 90 2.17 -6.08 2.86
C LEU A 90 1.81 -6.81 4.15
N LEU A 91 2.03 -8.13 4.21
CA LEU A 91 1.73 -8.93 5.42
C LEU A 91 2.59 -8.50 6.61
N LYS A 92 3.86 -8.16 6.39
CA LYS A 92 4.73 -7.59 7.43
C LYS A 92 4.18 -6.28 7.96
N LEU A 93 3.77 -5.38 7.07
CA LEU A 93 3.19 -4.10 7.47
C LEU A 93 1.88 -4.28 8.24
N ASP A 94 0.98 -5.13 7.74
CA ASP A 94 -0.29 -5.46 8.39
C ASP A 94 -0.04 -6.01 9.80
N SER A 95 0.93 -6.92 9.97
CA SER A 95 1.29 -7.47 11.27
C SER A 95 1.78 -6.40 12.25
N ILE A 96 2.62 -5.47 11.79
CA ILE A 96 3.14 -4.37 12.62
C ILE A 96 2.00 -3.46 13.06
N GLN A 97 1.17 -3.02 12.11
CA GLN A 97 0.06 -2.11 12.38
C GLN A 97 -1.02 -2.74 13.25
N ASN A 98 -1.36 -4.01 13.03
CA ASN A 98 -2.33 -4.72 13.86
C ASN A 98 -1.81 -4.88 15.30
N SER A 99 -0.53 -5.13 15.48
CA SER A 99 0.09 -5.19 16.82
C SER A 99 0.04 -3.83 17.52
N GLN A 100 0.41 -2.75 16.82
CA GLN A 100 0.34 -1.39 17.37
C GLN A 100 -1.09 -0.96 17.68
N PHE A 101 -2.04 -1.27 16.81
CA PHE A 101 -3.44 -1.01 17.05
C PHE A 101 -3.95 -1.80 18.27
N HIS A 102 -3.59 -3.08 18.38
CA HIS A 102 -3.92 -3.87 19.56
C HIS A 102 -3.42 -3.21 20.84
N ASN A 103 -2.15 -2.79 20.86
CA ASN A 103 -1.56 -2.10 22.02
C ASN A 103 -2.29 -0.80 22.36
N LEU A 104 -2.64 0.01 21.35
CA LEU A 104 -3.44 1.23 21.52
C LEU A 104 -4.80 0.90 22.18
N MET A 105 -5.47 -0.16 21.71
CA MET A 105 -6.79 -0.55 22.23
C MET A 105 -6.76 -1.15 23.64
N GLN A 106 -5.60 -1.60 24.13
CA GLN A 106 -5.43 -2.08 25.51
C GLN A 106 -5.32 -0.93 26.53
N GLN A 107 -5.04 0.30 26.09
CA GLN A 107 -5.03 1.46 26.98
C GLN A 107 -6.42 1.70 27.57
N GLU A 108 -6.49 2.17 28.82
CA GLU A 108 -7.77 2.48 29.48
C GLU A 108 -8.55 3.53 28.69
N THR A 109 -7.87 4.62 28.35
CA THR A 109 -8.34 5.70 27.48
C THR A 109 -7.36 5.92 26.34
N VAL A 110 -7.88 6.29 25.17
CA VAL A 110 -7.08 6.73 24.03
C VAL A 110 -7.53 8.15 23.70
N THR A 111 -6.59 9.09 23.65
CA THR A 111 -6.89 10.47 23.26
C THR A 111 -6.98 10.62 21.75
N LEU A 112 -7.65 11.67 21.28
CA LEU A 112 -7.67 12.05 19.87
C LEU A 112 -6.25 12.17 19.30
N GLN A 113 -5.35 12.83 20.02
CA GLN A 113 -3.97 13.03 19.59
C GLN A 113 -3.23 11.70 19.40
N GLU A 114 -3.33 10.77 20.35
CA GLU A 114 -2.72 9.44 20.24
C GLU A 114 -3.26 8.65 19.04
N PHE A 115 -4.58 8.76 18.80
CA PHE A 115 -5.20 8.12 17.64
C PHE A 115 -4.76 8.75 16.31
N GLU A 116 -4.68 10.09 16.23
CA GLU A 116 -4.17 10.80 15.06
C GLU A 116 -2.72 10.43 14.75
N ASP A 117 -1.88 10.37 15.78
CA ASP A 117 -0.48 9.97 15.64
C ASP A 117 -0.35 8.52 15.14
N PHE A 118 -1.18 7.61 15.66
CA PHE A 118 -1.27 6.23 15.17
C PHE A 118 -1.72 6.16 13.70
N VAL A 119 -2.75 6.90 13.30
CA VAL A 119 -3.24 6.94 11.90
C VAL A 119 -2.15 7.48 10.98
N LYS A 120 -1.50 8.58 11.36
CA LYS A 120 -0.41 9.20 10.59
C LYS A 120 0.79 8.26 10.46
N PHE A 121 1.17 7.58 11.54
CA PHE A 121 2.20 6.55 11.51
C PHE A 121 1.84 5.45 10.49
N SER A 122 0.60 4.95 10.56
CA SER A 122 0.12 3.86 9.70
C SER A 122 0.11 4.24 8.21
N VAL A 123 -0.46 5.40 7.87
CA VAL A 123 -0.49 5.91 6.49
C VAL A 123 0.92 6.11 5.94
N ASN A 124 1.83 6.67 6.74
CA ASN A 124 3.23 6.81 6.35
C ASN A 124 3.91 5.44 6.15
N GLY A 125 3.58 4.46 6.97
CA GLY A 125 3.99 3.07 6.81
C GLY A 125 3.64 2.53 5.43
N TYR A 126 2.37 2.62 5.03
CA TYR A 126 1.92 2.20 3.68
C TYR A 126 2.66 2.92 2.57
N LYS A 127 2.77 4.24 2.66
CA LYS A 127 3.46 5.07 1.66
C LYS A 127 4.91 4.64 1.48
N ASN A 128 5.63 4.42 2.58
CA ASN A 128 7.04 4.02 2.57
C ASN A 128 7.20 2.59 2.05
N THR A 129 6.42 1.64 2.56
CA THR A 129 6.46 0.24 2.11
C THR A 129 6.14 0.13 0.62
N LYS A 130 5.13 0.87 0.12
CA LYS A 130 4.79 0.92 -1.31
C LYS A 130 5.98 1.39 -2.16
N LYS A 131 6.65 2.47 -1.74
CA LYS A 131 7.81 3.06 -2.43
C LYS A 131 8.99 2.08 -2.47
N GLU A 132 9.35 1.49 -1.34
CA GLU A 132 10.49 0.58 -1.26
C GLU A 132 10.22 -0.75 -1.99
N THR A 133 9.02 -1.31 -1.85
CA THR A 133 8.58 -2.51 -2.58
C THR A 133 8.64 -2.29 -4.09
N LYS A 134 8.18 -1.12 -4.58
CA LYS A 134 8.30 -0.75 -6.00
C LYS A 134 9.75 -0.76 -6.47
N LYS A 135 10.65 -0.13 -5.71
CA LYS A 135 12.08 -0.09 -6.03
C LYS A 135 12.70 -1.48 -6.08
N ILE A 136 12.40 -2.34 -5.10
CA ILE A 136 12.89 -3.72 -5.04
C ILE A 136 12.43 -4.49 -6.29
N CYS A 137 11.15 -4.41 -6.64
CA CYS A 137 10.61 -5.11 -7.80
C CYS A 137 11.21 -4.59 -9.11
N ILE A 138 11.30 -3.27 -9.29
CA ILE A 138 11.94 -2.68 -10.48
C ILE A 138 13.40 -3.11 -10.60
N LYS A 139 14.14 -3.18 -9.49
CA LYS A 139 15.54 -3.66 -9.48
C LYS A 139 15.62 -5.13 -9.93
N LYS A 140 14.70 -5.99 -9.48
CA LYS A 140 14.62 -7.39 -9.92
C LYS A 140 14.29 -7.51 -11.40
N LEU A 141 13.31 -6.76 -11.89
CA LEU A 141 12.92 -6.70 -13.30
C LEU A 141 14.10 -6.27 -14.19
N LYS A 142 14.79 -5.17 -13.84
CA LYS A 142 15.97 -4.69 -14.57
C LYS A 142 17.13 -5.70 -14.55
N LYS A 143 17.38 -6.35 -13.41
CA LYS A 143 18.42 -7.39 -13.33
C LYS A 143 18.10 -8.57 -14.25
N ALA A 144 16.85 -9.02 -14.29
CA ALA A 144 16.43 -10.11 -15.18
C ALA A 144 16.56 -9.70 -16.65
N LEU A 145 16.22 -8.46 -17.00
CA LEU A 145 16.42 -7.93 -18.35
C LEU A 145 17.90 -7.91 -18.75
N ASN A 146 18.81 -7.51 -17.87
CA ASN A 146 20.24 -7.49 -18.17
C ASN A 146 20.87 -8.88 -18.29
N GLN A 147 20.24 -9.93 -17.73
CA GLN A 147 20.67 -11.32 -17.88
C GLN A 147 20.21 -11.95 -19.21
N ARG A 148 19.36 -11.23 -19.96
CA ARG A 148 18.89 -11.61 -21.30
C ARG A 148 19.89 -11.23 -22.40
N LEU A 149 20.64 -10.14 -22.19
CA LEU A 149 21.69 -9.63 -23.09
C LEU A 149 23.00 -10.38 -22.84
#